data_AF-A0A1Q9V3N1-F1
#
_entry.id   AF-A0A1Q9V3N1-F1
#
_cell.length_a   1.000
_cell.length_b   1.000
_cell.length_c   1.000
_cell.angle_alpha   90.00
_cell.angle_beta   90.00
_cell.angle_gamma   90.00
#
_symmetry.space_group_name_H-M   'P 1'
#
loop_
_entity.id
_entity.type
_entity.pdbx_description
1 polymer ?
#
loop_
_entity_poly.entity_id
_entity_poly.type
_entity_poly.pdbx_seq_one_letter_code
_entity_poly.pdbx_strand_id
1 'polypeptide(L)'
;MGTEQAARWSWLTGGWAGFVLALLVGAATYAVWLAWDNENYDDAALGAYQGPYRPMQVVGCGLTFVVVTALLALRWPPLAVAAGSAVGFWLFWTIQAGSSDETGLFLVGSILLFPVLAAGSGLASGIGFVLRRRWRRTTRSRQSGTGDRR
;
A
#
# COMPACT_ATOMS: atom_id res chain seq x y z
N MET A 1 -14.65 -33.30 10.83
CA MET A 1 -14.38 -31.88 10.51
C MET A 1 -12.88 -31.66 10.60
N GLY A 2 -12.12 -31.93 9.53
CA GLY A 2 -10.74 -32.41 9.69
C GLY A 2 -9.61 -31.42 9.44
N THR A 3 -9.46 -30.93 8.21
CA THR A 3 -8.21 -30.24 7.80
C THR A 3 -8.46 -29.08 6.85
N GLU A 4 -9.42 -29.22 5.92
CA GLU A 4 -9.84 -28.13 5.03
C GLU A 4 -10.47 -26.94 5.77
N GLN A 5 -11.20 -27.22 6.84
CA GLN A 5 -11.84 -26.19 7.65
C GLN A 5 -10.77 -25.39 8.43
N ALA A 6 -9.80 -26.07 9.05
CA ALA A 6 -8.66 -25.43 9.73
C ALA A 6 -7.74 -24.66 8.76
N ALA A 7 -7.51 -25.18 7.55
CA ALA A 7 -6.77 -24.50 6.50
C ALA A 7 -7.50 -23.24 5.98
N ARG A 8 -8.82 -23.30 5.81
CA ARG A 8 -9.65 -22.12 5.49
C ARG A 8 -9.62 -21.08 6.61
N TRP A 9 -9.73 -21.48 7.87
CA TRP A 9 -9.66 -20.56 9.01
C TRP A 9 -8.29 -19.87 9.14
N SER A 10 -7.18 -20.57 8.89
CA SER A 10 -5.84 -19.96 8.89
C SER A 10 -5.59 -19.04 7.69
N TRP A 11 -6.15 -19.37 6.52
CA TRP A 11 -6.13 -18.48 5.34
C TRP A 11 -6.97 -17.22 5.54
N LEU A 12 -8.16 -17.35 6.12
CA LEU A 12 -9.06 -16.23 6.39
C LEU A 12 -8.45 -15.30 7.45
N THR A 13 -7.94 -15.83 8.55
CA THR A 13 -7.29 -15.03 9.60
C THR A 13 -6.02 -14.34 9.10
N GLY A 14 -5.20 -15.03 8.28
CA GLY A 14 -4.04 -14.43 7.63
C GLY A 14 -4.42 -13.35 6.61
N GLY A 15 -5.48 -13.55 5.83
CA GLY A 15 -5.99 -12.57 4.88
C GLY A 15 -6.50 -11.30 5.55
N TRP A 16 -7.35 -11.44 6.57
CA TRP A 16 -7.90 -10.33 7.33
C TRP A 16 -6.82 -9.55 8.09
N ALA A 17 -5.89 -10.23 8.76
CA ALA A 17 -4.79 -9.57 9.44
C ALA A 17 -3.91 -8.78 8.46
N GLY A 18 -3.61 -9.36 7.29
CA GLY A 18 -2.85 -8.70 6.23
C GLY A 18 -3.59 -7.48 5.65
N PHE A 19 -4.91 -7.59 5.47
CA PHE A 19 -5.76 -6.48 5.03
C PHE A 19 -5.76 -5.34 6.04
N VAL A 20 -6.06 -5.62 7.31
CA VAL A 20 -6.15 -4.61 8.38
C VAL A 20 -4.79 -3.92 8.57
N LEU A 21 -3.70 -4.68 8.60
CA LEU A 21 -2.37 -4.09 8.71
C LEU A 21 -2.04 -3.22 7.50
N ALA A 22 -2.33 -3.68 6.28
CA ALA A 22 -2.10 -2.89 5.08
C ALA A 22 -2.95 -1.61 5.06
N LEU A 23 -4.19 -1.68 5.55
CA LEU A 23 -5.07 -0.52 5.73
C LEU A 23 -4.44 0.52 6.65
N LEU A 24 -3.99 0.09 7.84
CA LEU A 24 -3.35 0.99 8.79
C LEU A 24 -2.06 1.59 8.22
N VAL A 25 -1.26 0.80 7.52
CA VAL A 25 -0.02 1.27 6.86
C VAL A 25 -0.32 2.25 5.73
N GLY A 26 -1.36 2.02 4.93
CA GLY A 26 -1.80 2.94 3.88
C GLY A 26 -2.23 4.29 4.46
N ALA A 27 -3.05 4.27 5.51
CA ALA A 27 -3.46 5.48 6.23
C ALA A 27 -2.26 6.20 6.86
N ALA A 28 -1.36 5.46 7.52
CA ALA A 28 -0.16 6.02 8.13
C ALA A 28 0.79 6.63 7.09
N THR A 29 0.91 6.04 5.90
CA THR A 29 1.76 6.57 4.82
C THR A 29 1.25 7.93 4.36
N TYR A 30 -0.06 8.06 4.17
CA TYR A 30 -0.68 9.37 3.91
C TYR A 30 -0.43 10.33 5.08
N ALA A 31 -0.66 9.90 6.32
CA ALA A 31 -0.51 10.76 7.48
C ALA A 31 0.90 11.33 7.65
N VAL A 32 1.92 10.47 7.53
CA VAL A 32 3.33 10.83 7.70
C VAL A 32 3.83 11.76 6.60
N TRP A 33 3.30 11.63 5.37
CA TRP A 33 3.79 12.43 4.26
C TRP A 33 2.95 13.65 3.98
N LEU A 34 1.62 13.53 3.99
CA LEU A 34 0.71 14.51 3.42
C LEU A 34 -0.27 15.11 4.44
N ALA A 35 -0.49 14.49 5.60
CA ALA A 35 -1.49 15.03 6.52
C ALA A 35 -1.02 16.25 7.32
N TRP A 36 0.28 16.36 7.61
CA TRP A 36 0.81 17.35 8.58
C TRP A 36 1.36 18.64 7.96
N ASP A 37 1.86 18.59 6.72
CA ASP A 37 2.33 19.76 5.97
C ASP A 37 1.54 19.87 4.67
N ASN A 38 0.50 20.68 4.70
CA ASN A 38 -0.46 20.87 3.62
C ASN A 38 -0.70 22.35 3.31
N GLU A 39 0.29 23.19 3.60
CA GLU A 39 0.23 24.63 3.37
C GLU A 39 0.62 24.99 1.93
N ASN A 40 0.02 26.06 1.42
CA ASN A 40 0.46 26.63 0.15
C ASN A 40 1.85 27.26 0.33
N TYR A 41 2.72 27.06 -0.66
CA TYR A 41 4.07 27.59 -0.69
C TYR A 41 4.29 28.47 -1.92
N ASP A 42 5.17 29.46 -1.78
CA ASP A 42 5.60 30.30 -2.91
C ASP A 42 6.60 29.52 -3.76
N ASP A 43 6.27 29.35 -5.05
CA ASP A 43 7.20 28.82 -6.04
C ASP A 43 7.82 29.97 -6.83
N ALA A 44 9.03 30.36 -6.43
CA ALA A 44 9.79 31.44 -7.07
C ALA A 44 10.09 31.18 -8.55
N ALA A 45 10.11 29.91 -9.01
CA ALA A 45 10.32 29.59 -10.41
C ALA A 45 9.07 29.86 -11.27
N LEU A 46 7.89 29.73 -10.67
CA LEU A 46 6.60 29.96 -11.32
C LEU A 46 5.99 31.32 -10.98
N GLY A 47 6.55 32.04 -10.01
CA GLY A 47 6.05 33.33 -9.53
C GLY A 47 4.63 33.26 -8.98
N ALA A 48 4.24 32.10 -8.44
CA ALA A 48 2.88 31.83 -8.00
C ALA A 48 2.86 30.91 -6.78
N TYR A 49 1.85 31.08 -5.94
CA TYR A 49 1.58 30.15 -4.86
C TYR A 49 1.12 28.80 -5.43
N GLN A 50 1.77 27.74 -4.96
CA GLN A 50 1.50 26.33 -5.30
C GLN A 50 1.14 25.58 -4.02
N GLY A 51 0.40 24.48 -4.13
CA GLY A 51 0.02 23.70 -2.96
C GLY A 51 -1.25 22.88 -3.19
N PRO A 52 -1.69 22.11 -2.19
CA PRO A 52 -1.17 22.05 -0.81
C PRO A 52 0.07 21.18 -0.61
N TYR A 53 0.51 20.41 -1.61
CA TYR A 53 1.63 19.46 -1.45
C TYR A 53 2.83 19.83 -2.30
N ARG A 54 4.03 19.64 -1.75
CA ARG A 54 5.28 19.82 -2.50
C ARG A 54 5.55 18.59 -3.39
N PRO A 55 6.13 18.75 -4.60
CA PRO A 55 6.42 17.62 -5.49
C PRO A 55 7.26 16.52 -4.82
N MET A 56 8.30 16.90 -4.08
CA MET A 56 9.15 15.92 -3.37
C MET A 56 8.40 15.17 -2.26
N GLN A 57 7.43 15.81 -1.61
CA GLN A 57 6.59 15.18 -0.59
C GLN A 57 5.69 14.11 -1.20
N VAL A 58 5.09 14.39 -2.37
CA VAL A 58 4.29 13.42 -3.13
C VAL A 58 5.14 12.26 -3.64
N VAL A 59 6.34 12.55 -4.16
CA VAL A 59 7.30 11.51 -4.61
C VAL A 59 7.71 10.61 -3.45
N GLY A 60 8.10 11.19 -2.30
CA GLY A 60 8.45 10.44 -1.10
C GLY A 60 7.29 9.58 -0.58
N CYS A 61 6.08 10.11 -0.61
CA CYS A 61 4.85 9.39 -0.27
C CYS A 61 4.64 8.17 -1.19
N GLY A 62 4.68 8.38 -2.51
CA GLY A 62 4.49 7.32 -3.49
C GLY A 62 5.54 6.21 -3.38
N LEU A 63 6.81 6.57 -3.22
CA LEU A 63 7.90 5.60 -3.02
C LEU A 63 7.70 4.80 -1.74
N THR A 64 7.39 5.47 -0.63
CA THR A 64 7.13 4.81 0.65
C THR A 64 5.96 3.84 0.53
N PHE A 65 4.85 4.28 -0.05
CA PHE A 65 3.64 3.47 -0.26
C PHE A 65 3.95 2.20 -1.06
N VAL A 66 4.69 2.30 -2.16
CA VAL A 66 5.08 1.15 -2.98
C VAL A 66 5.95 0.19 -2.19
N VAL A 67 6.97 0.68 -1.49
CA VAL A 67 7.91 -0.16 -0.73
C VAL A 67 7.17 -0.91 0.38
N VAL A 68 6.41 -0.22 1.23
CA VAL A 68 5.73 -0.87 2.36
C VAL A 68 4.67 -1.87 1.90
N THR A 69 3.94 -1.56 0.82
CA THR A 69 2.95 -2.47 0.23
C THR A 69 3.62 -3.72 -0.34
N ALA A 70 4.75 -3.58 -1.04
CA ALA A 70 5.51 -4.70 -1.56
C ALA A 70 6.06 -5.59 -0.42
N LEU A 71 6.57 -4.98 0.66
CA LEU A 71 7.08 -5.71 1.83
C LEU A 71 5.97 -6.51 2.53
N LEU A 72 4.78 -5.94 2.71
CA LEU A 72 3.63 -6.66 3.26
C LEU A 72 3.24 -7.86 2.38
N ALA A 73 3.27 -7.71 1.06
CA ALA A 73 2.95 -8.79 0.12
C ALA A 73 3.97 -9.96 0.13
N LEU A 74 5.15 -9.78 0.74
CA LEU A 74 6.09 -10.88 1.00
C LEU A 74 5.53 -11.88 2.02
N ARG A 75 4.68 -11.43 2.96
CA ARG A 75 4.20 -12.25 4.08
C ARG A 75 2.72 -12.60 4.00
N TRP A 76 1.90 -11.74 3.40
CA TRP A 76 0.44 -11.88 3.35
C TRP A 76 -0.11 -12.07 1.91
N PRO A 77 -1.40 -12.44 1.75
CA PRO A 77 -2.01 -12.55 0.45
C PRO A 77 -1.98 -11.22 -0.31
N PRO A 78 -1.53 -11.18 -1.57
CA PRO A 78 -1.29 -9.93 -2.28
C PRO A 78 -2.57 -9.12 -2.52
N LEU A 79 -3.70 -9.79 -2.75
CA LEU A 79 -4.99 -9.12 -2.94
C LEU A 79 -5.46 -8.40 -1.67
N ALA A 80 -5.31 -9.05 -0.50
CA ALA A 80 -5.65 -8.45 0.79
C ALA A 80 -4.78 -7.23 1.10
N VAL A 81 -3.48 -7.32 0.81
CA VAL A 81 -2.53 -6.21 1.01
C VAL A 81 -2.82 -5.04 0.07
N ALA A 82 -3.07 -5.30 -1.22
CA ALA A 82 -3.39 -4.26 -2.19
C ALA A 82 -4.70 -3.53 -1.82
N ALA A 83 -5.76 -4.30 -1.55
CA ALA A 83 -7.04 -3.73 -1.14
C ALA A 83 -6.93 -2.93 0.17
N GLY A 84 -6.26 -3.47 1.19
CA GLY A 84 -6.08 -2.79 2.46
C GLY A 84 -5.33 -1.47 2.31
N SER A 85 -4.15 -1.50 1.69
CA SER A 85 -3.31 -0.30 1.49
C SER A 85 -4.01 0.79 0.69
N ALA A 86 -4.67 0.45 -0.42
CA ALA A 86 -5.43 1.41 -1.21
C ALA A 86 -6.60 2.02 -0.42
N VAL A 87 -7.41 1.19 0.25
CA VAL A 87 -8.57 1.64 1.03
C VAL A 87 -8.14 2.51 2.20
N GLY A 88 -7.10 2.12 2.94
CA GLY A 88 -6.61 2.89 4.09
C GLY A 88 -6.11 4.28 3.72
N PHE A 89 -5.31 4.37 2.66
CA PHE A 89 -4.84 5.66 2.15
C PHE A 89 -6.01 6.51 1.65
N TRP A 90 -6.87 5.92 0.82
CA TRP A 90 -7.99 6.61 0.19
C TRP A 90 -9.01 7.14 1.20
N LEU A 91 -9.39 6.33 2.19
CA LEU A 91 -10.35 6.74 3.22
C LEU A 91 -9.80 7.88 4.05
N PHE A 92 -8.55 7.77 4.51
CA PHE A 92 -7.97 8.81 5.36
C PHE A 92 -7.81 10.13 4.60
N TRP A 93 -7.33 10.07 3.35
CA TRP A 93 -7.30 11.25 2.46
C TRP A 93 -8.70 11.85 2.27
N THR A 94 -9.70 11.02 2.02
CA THR A 94 -11.08 11.48 1.74
C THR A 94 -11.70 12.15 2.97
N ILE A 95 -11.47 11.61 4.17
CA ILE A 95 -11.95 12.20 5.43
C ILE A 95 -11.30 13.57 5.65
N GLN A 96 -9.97 13.66 5.51
CA GLN A 96 -9.25 14.92 5.72
C GLN A 96 -9.59 15.98 4.66
N ALA A 97 -9.73 15.57 3.40
CA ALA A 97 -10.13 16.48 2.32
C ALA A 97 -11.57 16.97 2.54
N GLY A 98 -12.49 16.07 2.88
CA GLY A 98 -13.89 16.43 3.14
C GLY A 98 -14.09 17.29 4.39
N SER A 99 -13.20 17.22 5.39
CA SER A 99 -13.29 18.09 6.57
C SER A 99 -12.83 19.53 6.31
N SER A 100 -12.15 19.77 5.20
CA SER A 100 -11.50 21.05 4.88
C SER A 100 -12.09 21.71 3.62
N ASP A 101 -12.98 21.02 2.90
CA ASP A 101 -13.53 21.46 1.64
C ASP A 101 -15.04 21.70 1.73
N GLU A 102 -15.46 22.95 1.48
CA GLU A 102 -16.87 23.34 1.41
C GLU A 102 -17.47 23.22 0.00
N THR A 103 -16.64 23.02 -1.03
CA THR A 103 -17.07 23.03 -2.44
C THR A 103 -17.55 21.66 -2.95
N GLY A 104 -17.18 20.58 -2.25
CA GLY A 104 -17.47 19.21 -2.67
C GLY A 104 -16.48 18.67 -3.72
N LEU A 105 -15.46 19.44 -4.11
CA LEU A 105 -14.41 19.03 -5.04
C LEU A 105 -13.61 17.83 -4.52
N PHE A 106 -13.58 17.63 -3.20
CA PHE A 106 -13.00 16.45 -2.56
C PHE A 106 -13.58 15.14 -3.10
N LEU A 107 -14.87 15.10 -3.49
CA LEU A 107 -15.49 13.89 -4.05
C LEU A 107 -14.91 13.55 -5.42
N VAL A 108 -14.71 14.55 -6.28
CA VAL A 108 -14.09 14.36 -7.60
C VAL A 108 -12.65 13.88 -7.41
N GLY A 109 -11.91 14.51 -6.51
CA GLY A 109 -10.56 14.07 -6.14
C GLY A 109 -10.54 12.64 -5.60
N SER A 110 -11.49 12.28 -4.75
CA SER A 110 -11.64 10.94 -4.18
C SER A 110 -11.87 9.87 -5.26
N ILE A 111 -12.76 10.15 -6.23
CA ILE A 111 -13.07 9.27 -7.35
C ILE A 111 -11.87 9.11 -8.29
N LEU A 112 -11.11 10.16 -8.52
CA LEU A 112 -9.91 10.11 -9.37
C LEU A 112 -8.72 9.43 -8.66
N LEU A 113 -8.58 9.61 -7.35
CA LEU A 113 -7.49 9.07 -6.56
C LEU A 113 -7.61 7.56 -6.39
N PHE A 114 -8.82 7.04 -6.18
CA PHE A 114 -9.03 5.62 -5.87
C PHE A 114 -8.50 4.66 -6.95
N PRO A 115 -8.78 4.82 -8.26
CA PRO A 115 -8.24 3.96 -9.31
C PRO A 115 -6.71 3.96 -9.36
N VAL A 116 -6.08 5.12 -9.16
CA VAL A 116 -4.61 5.25 -9.17
C VAL A 116 -4.01 4.52 -7.99
N LEU A 117 -4.60 4.64 -6.79
CA LEU A 117 -4.18 3.89 -5.60
C LEU A 117 -4.39 2.38 -5.77
N ALA A 118 -5.53 1.97 -6.34
CA ALA A 118 -5.83 0.57 -6.60
C ALA A 118 -4.82 -0.05 -7.59
N ALA A 119 -4.50 0.67 -8.68
CA ALA A 119 -3.50 0.24 -9.64
C ALA A 119 -2.08 0.20 -9.02
N GLY A 120 -1.68 1.25 -8.31
CA GLY A 120 -0.36 1.36 -7.68
C GLY A 120 -0.13 0.30 -6.60
N SER A 121 -1.11 0.10 -5.71
CA SER A 121 -1.06 -0.94 -4.67
C SER A 121 -1.09 -2.36 -5.27
N GLY A 122 -1.88 -2.58 -6.33
CA GLY A 122 -1.91 -3.83 -7.07
C GLY A 122 -0.54 -4.16 -7.68
N LEU A 123 0.11 -3.19 -8.32
CA LEU A 123 1.45 -3.34 -8.88
C LEU A 123 2.49 -3.62 -7.79
N ALA A 124 2.51 -2.81 -6.72
CA ALA A 124 3.44 -2.97 -5.60
C ALA A 124 3.30 -4.35 -4.92
N SER A 125 2.06 -4.76 -4.65
CA SER A 125 1.76 -6.07 -4.08
C SER A 125 2.14 -7.22 -5.02
N GLY A 126 1.93 -7.03 -6.33
CA GLY A 126 2.38 -7.95 -7.37
C GLY A 126 3.89 -8.15 -7.37
N ILE A 127 4.66 -7.06 -7.23
CA ILE A 127 6.12 -7.10 -7.09
C ILE A 127 6.52 -7.94 -5.87
N GLY A 128 5.95 -7.64 -4.69
CA GLY A 128 6.22 -8.40 -3.47
C GLY A 128 5.89 -9.90 -3.63
N PHE A 129 4.78 -10.22 -4.28
CA PHE A 129 4.40 -11.60 -4.56
C PHE A 129 5.39 -12.33 -5.48
N VAL A 130 5.88 -11.68 -6.53
CA VAL A 130 6.87 -12.25 -7.44
C VAL A 130 8.19 -12.48 -6.71
N LEU A 131 8.65 -11.52 -5.89
CA LEU A 131 9.85 -11.65 -5.06
C LEU A 131 9.74 -12.84 -4.10
N ARG A 132 8.60 -12.95 -3.39
CA ARG A 132 8.30 -14.10 -2.52
C ARG A 132 8.38 -15.43 -3.25
N ARG A 133 7.83 -15.51 -4.46
CA ARG A 133 7.86 -16.73 -5.30
C ARG A 133 9.29 -17.07 -5.73
N ARG A 134 10.10 -16.07 -6.09
CA ARG A 134 11.50 -16.28 -6.50
C ARG A 134 12.35 -16.80 -5.34
N TRP A 135 12.27 -16.20 -4.16
CA TRP A 135 13.05 -16.62 -2.99
C TRP A 135 12.77 -18.07 -2.59
N ARG A 136 11.50 -18.51 -2.63
CA ARG A 136 11.13 -19.89 -2.31
C ARG A 136 11.69 -20.93 -3.30
N ARG A 137 11.96 -20.55 -4.55
CA ARG A 137 12.55 -21.45 -5.55
C ARG A 137 14.04 -21.68 -5.28
N THR A 138 14.77 -20.62 -4.93
CA THR A 138 16.22 -20.69 -4.67
C THR A 138 16.58 -21.51 -3.43
N THR A 139 15.72 -21.51 -2.40
CA THR A 139 15.99 -22.29 -1.18
C THR A 139 15.81 -23.80 -1.41
N ARG A 140 14.92 -24.22 -2.32
CA ARG A 140 14.66 -25.64 -2.61
C ARG A 140 15.81 -26.33 -3.33
N SER A 141 16.49 -25.65 -4.25
CA SER A 141 17.64 -26.20 -4.99
C SER A 141 18.87 -26.41 -4.11
N ARG A 142 18.98 -25.71 -2.98
CA ARG A 142 20.10 -25.85 -2.04
C ARG A 142 19.98 -27.08 -1.13
N GLN A 143 18.75 -27.58 -0.93
CA GLN A 143 18.47 -28.69 -0.02
C GLN A 143 18.55 -30.08 -0.71
N SER A 144 18.37 -30.12 -2.03
CA SER A 144 18.53 -31.34 -2.84
C SER A 144 19.98 -31.73 -3.13
N GLY A 145 20.95 -30.82 -2.96
CA GLY A 145 22.38 -31.10 -3.18
C GLY A 145 23.12 -31.75 -2.01
N THR A 146 22.47 -31.87 -0.84
CA THR A 146 23.07 -32.40 0.40
C THR A 146 22.63 -33.82 0.76
N GLY A 147 21.70 -34.42 0.01
CA GLY A 147 21.14 -35.74 0.30
C GLY A 147 21.83 -36.93 -0.38
N ASP A 148 22.72 -36.69 -1.35
CA ASP A 148 23.21 -37.71 -2.29
C ASP A 148 24.65 -38.18 -1.99
N ARG A 149 25.04 -38.18 -0.72
CA ARG A 149 26.34 -38.68 -0.25
C ARG A 149 26.20 -39.61 0.94
N ARG A 150 25.47 -40.71 0.78
CA ARG A 150 25.55 -41.88 1.67
C ARG A 150 25.34 -43.16 0.89
#